data_AF-A0A926BKR1-F1
#
_entry.id   AF-A0A926BKR1-F1
#
_cell.length_a   1.000
_cell.length_b   1.000
_cell.length_c   1.000
_cell.angle_alpha   90.00
_cell.angle_beta   90.00
_cell.angle_gamma   90.00
#
_symmetry.space_group_name_H-M   'P 1'
#
loop_
_entity.id
_entity.type
_entity.pdbx_description
1 polymer ?
#
loop_
_entity_poly.entity_id
_entity_poly.type
_entity_poly.pdbx_seq_one_letter_code
_entity_poly.pdbx_strand_id
1 'polypeptide(L)'
;MPFGKYSYLVILLGWALPVVAVQWIVAWRELWKWRRLLVATFLLCGTYLSLSDHFAIARGIWQIQEAGIIGWRLQGHLPLEEALFFYLTVLMSAQGFIMISGYFAQKNKTAEETEADE
;
A
#
# COMPACT_ATOMS: atom_id res chain seq x y z
N MET A 1 -14.66 -19.61 -10.10
CA MET A 1 -13.98 -18.44 -10.72
C MET A 1 -12.88 -18.94 -11.64
N PRO A 2 -12.59 -18.26 -12.78
CA PRO A 2 -11.73 -18.78 -13.85
C PRO A 2 -10.26 -19.04 -13.46
N PHE A 3 -9.78 -18.54 -12.31
CA PHE A 3 -8.38 -18.64 -11.88
C PHE A 3 -8.16 -19.50 -10.61
N GLY A 4 -9.18 -20.25 -10.16
CA GLY A 4 -9.06 -21.14 -8.99
C GLY A 4 -8.54 -20.42 -7.75
N LYS A 5 -7.55 -21.04 -7.07
CA LYS A 5 -6.90 -20.51 -5.85
C LYS A 5 -6.17 -19.17 -6.05
N TYR A 6 -5.83 -18.81 -7.30
CA TYR A 6 -5.12 -17.57 -7.61
C TYR A 6 -6.04 -16.39 -7.93
N SER A 7 -7.37 -16.61 -7.96
CA SER A 7 -8.34 -15.58 -8.35
C SER A 7 -8.19 -14.31 -7.49
N TYR A 8 -7.97 -14.46 -6.19
CA TYR A 8 -7.82 -13.33 -5.29
C TYR A 8 -6.54 -12.53 -5.56
N LEU A 9 -5.41 -13.22 -5.73
CA LEU A 9 -4.13 -12.59 -6.05
C LEU A 9 -4.14 -11.87 -7.41
N VAL A 10 -4.77 -12.48 -8.42
CA VAL A 10 -4.91 -11.86 -9.75
C VAL A 10 -5.75 -10.59 -9.68
N ILE A 11 -6.86 -10.59 -8.93
CA ILE A 11 -7.70 -9.40 -8.76
C ILE A 11 -6.93 -8.32 -7.99
N LEU A 12 -6.25 -8.71 -6.90
CA LEU A 12 -5.43 -7.84 -6.08
C LEU A 12 -4.37 -7.11 -6.91
N LEU A 13 -3.54 -7.87 -7.62
CA LEU A 13 -2.47 -7.31 -8.46
C LEU A 13 -3.03 -6.60 -9.70
N GLY A 14 -4.11 -7.13 -10.28
CA GLY A 14 -4.73 -6.59 -11.49
C GLY A 14 -5.21 -5.15 -11.33
N TRP A 15 -5.62 -4.75 -10.13
CA TRP A 15 -5.97 -3.36 -9.83
C TRP A 15 -4.86 -2.57 -9.13
N ALA A 16 -4.12 -3.17 -8.19
CA ALA A 16 -3.09 -2.44 -7.44
C ALA A 16 -1.90 -2.02 -8.32
N LEU A 17 -1.44 -2.89 -9.23
CA LEU A 17 -0.27 -2.61 -10.07
C LEU A 17 -0.49 -1.40 -11.01
N PRO A 18 -1.63 -1.27 -11.73
CA PRO A 18 -1.91 -0.07 -12.51
C PRO A 18 -1.84 1.22 -11.69
N VAL A 19 -2.39 1.23 -10.47
CA VAL A 19 -2.40 2.44 -9.63
C VAL A 19 -0.98 2.80 -9.20
N VAL A 20 -0.20 1.84 -8.72
CA VAL A 20 1.21 2.04 -8.34
C VAL A 20 2.01 2.51 -9.55
N ALA A 21 1.79 1.93 -10.74
CA ALA A 21 2.47 2.32 -11.97
C ALA A 21 2.18 3.79 -12.33
N VAL A 22 0.92 4.23 -12.28
CA VAL A 22 0.54 5.62 -12.53
C VAL A 22 1.19 6.57 -11.51
N GLN A 23 1.17 6.23 -10.22
CA GLN A 23 1.81 7.02 -9.17
C GLN A 23 3.32 7.18 -9.43
N TRP A 24 3.98 6.12 -9.87
CA TRP A 24 5.40 6.16 -10.26
C TRP A 24 5.63 7.01 -11.51
N ILE A 25 4.82 6.88 -12.56
CA ILE A 25 4.97 7.68 -13.79
C ILE A 25 4.87 9.18 -13.49
N VAL A 26 3.91 9.58 -12.64
CA VAL A 26 3.66 10.99 -12.35
C VAL A 26 4.65 11.57 -11.33
N ALA A 27 4.96 10.82 -10.27
CA ALA A 27 5.64 11.37 -9.09
C ALA A 27 6.99 10.73 -8.78
N TRP A 28 7.61 10.04 -9.74
CA TRP A 28 8.86 9.29 -9.53
C TRP A 28 9.95 10.10 -8.79
N ARG A 29 10.13 11.38 -9.15
CA ARG A 29 11.12 12.28 -8.54
C ARG A 29 10.84 12.56 -7.07
N GLU A 30 9.59 12.86 -6.72
CA GLU A 30 9.23 13.16 -5.32
C GLU A 30 9.26 11.90 -4.46
N LEU A 31 8.78 10.76 -5.00
CA LEU A 31 8.86 9.47 -4.33
C LEU A 31 10.30 9.05 -4.05
N TRP A 32 11.23 9.31 -4.97
CA TRP A 32 12.64 8.94 -4.80
C TRP A 32 13.35 9.77 -3.72
N LYS A 33 12.96 11.04 -3.54
CA LYS A 33 13.46 11.90 -2.46
C LYS A 33 13.07 11.35 -1.10
N TRP A 34 11.81 10.94 -0.96
CA TRP A 34 11.23 10.44 0.30
C TRP A 34 11.30 8.92 0.44
N ARG A 35 12.14 8.23 -0.36
CA ARG A 35 12.22 6.76 -0.38
C ARG A 35 12.44 6.11 0.98
N ARG A 36 13.22 6.76 1.86
CA ARG A 36 13.48 6.25 3.22
C ARG A 36 12.20 6.24 4.06
N LEU A 37 11.41 7.30 3.96
CA LEU A 37 10.12 7.41 4.64
C LEU A 37 9.14 6.39 4.06
N LEU A 38 9.07 6.27 2.72
CA LEU A 38 8.25 5.25 2.06
C LEU A 38 8.58 3.84 2.53
N VAL A 39 9.87 3.46 2.52
CA VAL A 39 10.29 2.12 2.94
C VAL A 39 10.03 1.91 4.43
N ALA A 40 10.27 2.91 5.28
CA ALA A 40 9.97 2.81 6.71
C ALA A 40 8.47 2.62 6.95
N THR A 41 7.61 3.44 6.34
CA THR A 41 6.15 3.32 6.45
C THR A 41 5.66 1.98 5.89
N PHE A 42 6.17 1.57 4.73
CA PHE A 42 5.85 0.29 4.10
C PHE A 42 6.16 -0.89 5.02
N LEU A 43 7.36 -0.94 5.57
CA LEU A 43 7.77 -2.04 6.45
C LEU A 43 7.04 -1.97 7.79
N LEU A 44 7.00 -0.81 8.44
CA LEU A 44 6.41 -0.69 9.78
C LEU A 44 4.90 -0.90 9.75
N CYS A 45 4.18 -0.14 8.94
CA CYS A 45 2.71 -0.23 8.89
C CYS A 45 2.26 -1.54 8.23
N GLY A 46 2.94 -1.99 7.17
CA GLY A 46 2.61 -3.27 6.52
C GLY A 46 2.80 -4.45 7.47
N THR A 47 3.91 -4.49 8.21
CA THR A 47 4.15 -5.53 9.23
C THR A 47 3.15 -5.44 10.37
N TYR A 48 2.88 -4.23 10.89
CA TYR A 48 1.95 -4.03 12.00
C TYR A 48 0.53 -4.49 11.66
N LEU A 49 0.02 -4.12 10.48
CA LEU A 49 -1.31 -4.53 10.03
C LEU A 49 -1.35 -6.05 9.79
N SER A 50 -0.33 -6.60 9.13
CA SER A 50 -0.25 -8.05 8.90
C SER A 50 -0.20 -8.85 10.21
N LEU A 51 0.55 -8.40 11.22
CA LEU A 51 0.60 -9.06 12.53
C LEU A 51 -0.71 -8.92 13.31
N SER A 52 -1.32 -7.73 13.28
CA SER A 52 -2.61 -7.48 13.92
C SER A 52 -3.69 -8.40 13.36
N ASP A 53 -3.72 -8.54 12.04
CA ASP A 53 -4.68 -9.38 11.34
C ASP A 53 -4.43 -10.87 11.60
N HIS A 54 -3.16 -11.31 11.54
CA HIS A 54 -2.77 -12.67 11.94
C HIS A 54 -3.24 -13.01 13.35
N PHE A 55 -3.07 -12.08 14.30
CA PHE A 55 -3.50 -12.28 15.68
C PHE A 55 -5.02 -12.33 15.84
N ALA A 56 -5.75 -11.51 15.08
CA ALA A 56 -7.21 -11.51 15.08
C ALA A 56 -7.77 -12.86 14.57
N ILE A 57 -7.18 -13.40 13.50
CA ILE A 57 -7.53 -14.72 12.95
C ILE A 57 -7.15 -15.84 13.92
N ALA A 58 -5.95 -15.80 14.49
CA ALA A 58 -5.49 -16.81 15.45
C ALA A 58 -6.38 -16.89 16.70
N ARG A 59 -7.01 -15.77 17.08
CA ARG A 59 -7.96 -15.71 18.20
C ARG A 59 -9.42 -15.95 17.81
N GLY A 60 -9.70 -16.21 16.53
CA GLY A 60 -11.06 -16.41 16.04
C GLY A 60 -11.96 -15.17 16.18
N ILE A 61 -11.38 -13.98 16.33
CA ILE A 61 -12.12 -12.70 16.37
C ILE A 61 -12.76 -12.46 14.99
N TRP A 62 -12.04 -12.85 13.94
CA TRP A 62 -12.46 -12.77 12.56
C TRP A 62 -12.17 -14.09 11.84
N GLN A 63 -13.05 -14.47 10.92
CA GLN A 63 -12.97 -15.71 10.16
C GLN A 63 -12.97 -15.39 8.67
N ILE A 64 -11.96 -15.84 7.95
CA ILE A 64 -11.88 -15.70 6.49
C ILE A 64 -12.44 -16.98 5.88
N GLN A 65 -13.41 -16.85 4.98
CA GLN A 65 -13.97 -18.00 4.27
C GLN A 65 -12.90 -18.63 3.36
N GLU A 66 -12.61 -19.91 3.60
CA GLU A 66 -11.52 -20.69 2.98
C GLU A 66 -11.68 -20.96 1.47
N ALA A 67 -12.77 -20.49 0.84
CA ALA A 67 -13.17 -20.91 -0.50
C ALA A 67 -12.32 -20.35 -1.68
N GLY A 68 -11.22 -19.64 -1.42
CA GLY A 68 -10.46 -18.97 -2.48
C GLY A 68 -8.98 -18.66 -2.19
N ILE A 69 -8.38 -19.28 -1.17
CA ILE A 69 -7.04 -18.91 -0.69
C ILE A 69 -5.99 -19.92 -1.17
N ILE A 70 -4.83 -19.45 -1.62
CA ILE A 70 -3.67 -20.30 -1.89
C ILE A 70 -3.25 -20.91 -0.55
N GLY A 71 -3.06 -22.23 -0.49
CA GLY A 71 -2.77 -22.97 0.75
C GLY A 71 -1.44 -22.62 1.45
N TRP A 72 -0.79 -21.51 1.11
CA TRP A 72 0.40 -21.02 1.79
C TRP A 72 0.01 -20.05 2.89
N ARG A 73 0.04 -20.53 4.13
CA ARG A 73 -0.23 -19.74 5.31
C ARG A 73 1.07 -19.35 6.01
N LEU A 74 1.29 -18.06 6.23
CA LEU A 74 2.34 -17.61 7.15
C LEU A 74 1.95 -18.09 8.55
N GLN A 75 2.77 -18.97 9.14
CA GLN A 75 2.51 -19.62 10.44
C GLN A 75 1.12 -20.28 10.57
N GLY A 76 0.53 -20.79 9.48
CA GLY A 76 -0.71 -21.58 9.56
C GLY A 76 -2.02 -20.79 9.72
N HIS A 77 -1.99 -19.46 9.82
CA HIS A 77 -3.20 -18.64 10.03
C HIS A 77 -3.40 -17.50 9.03
N LEU A 78 -2.34 -16.82 8.56
CA LEU A 78 -2.51 -15.67 7.64
C LEU A 78 -2.18 -16.05 6.18
N PRO A 79 -3.11 -15.89 5.24
CA PRO A 79 -2.85 -15.94 3.81
C PRO A 79 -1.75 -14.96 3.37
N LEU A 80 -0.84 -15.39 2.49
CA LEU A 80 0.17 -14.49 1.92
C LEU A 80 -0.46 -13.31 1.17
N GLU A 81 -1.61 -13.54 0.56
CA GLU A 81 -2.36 -12.55 -0.21
C GLU A 81 -2.89 -11.41 0.66
N GLU A 82 -3.22 -11.69 1.93
CA GLU A 82 -3.67 -10.67 2.88
C GLU A 82 -2.50 -9.82 3.37
N ALA A 83 -1.35 -10.44 3.67
CA ALA A 83 -0.14 -9.68 3.93
C ALA A 83 0.18 -8.76 2.73
N LEU A 84 0.16 -9.30 1.51
CA LEU A 84 0.40 -8.53 0.29
C LEU A 84 -0.62 -7.39 0.10
N PHE A 85 -1.89 -7.62 0.43
CA PHE A 85 -2.92 -6.58 0.46
C PHE A 85 -2.56 -5.43 1.40
N PHE A 86 -2.17 -5.72 2.64
CA PHE A 86 -1.75 -4.70 3.60
C PHE A 86 -0.53 -3.92 3.11
N TYR A 87 0.48 -4.61 2.58
CA TYR A 87 1.67 -3.96 2.03
C TYR A 87 1.35 -3.06 0.83
N LEU A 88 0.54 -3.53 -0.13
CA LEU A 88 0.17 -2.75 -1.32
C LEU A 88 -0.68 -1.54 -0.95
N THR A 89 -1.64 -1.69 -0.04
CA THR A 89 -2.50 -0.58 0.41
C THR A 89 -1.71 0.47 1.19
N VAL A 90 -0.80 0.06 2.08
CA VAL A 90 0.13 0.97 2.76
C VAL A 90 1.02 1.69 1.76
N LEU A 91 1.55 0.98 0.76
CA LEU A 91 2.39 1.57 -0.28
C LEU A 91 1.63 2.65 -1.05
N MET A 92 0.46 2.31 -1.61
CA MET A 92 -0.37 3.23 -2.39
C MET A 92 -0.77 4.47 -1.57
N SER A 93 -1.12 4.27 -0.29
CA SER A 93 -1.50 5.36 0.63
C SER A 93 -0.33 6.28 0.94
N ALA A 94 0.85 5.71 1.25
CA ALA A 94 2.06 6.48 1.54
C ALA A 94 2.54 7.27 0.32
N GLN A 95 2.49 6.66 -0.88
CA GLN A 95 2.81 7.33 -2.14
C GLN A 95 1.85 8.49 -2.40
N GLY A 96 0.54 8.28 -2.24
CA GLY A 96 -0.48 9.32 -2.40
C GLY A 96 -0.26 10.50 -1.45
N PHE A 97 0.07 10.22 -0.19
CA PHE A 97 0.36 11.27 0.79
C PHE A 97 1.60 12.11 0.42
N ILE A 98 2.67 11.48 -0.08
CA ILE A 98 3.87 12.19 -0.53
C ILE A 98 3.57 13.05 -1.75
N MET A 99 2.75 12.57 -2.68
CA MET A 99 2.33 13.34 -3.86
C MET A 99 1.57 14.60 -3.46
N ILE A 100 0.60 14.45 -2.57
CA ILE A 100 -0.23 15.57 -2.09
C ILE A 100 0.62 16.58 -1.33
N SER A 101 1.47 16.13 -0.41
CA SER A 101 2.34 17.02 0.36
C SER A 101 3.38 17.74 -0.52
N GLY A 102 3.93 17.06 -1.52
CA GLY A 102 4.81 17.67 -2.52
C GLY A 102 4.12 18.76 -3.34
N TYR A 103 2.86 18.55 -3.73
CA TYR A 103 2.06 19.55 -4.45
C TYR A 103 1.81 20.81 -3.61
N PHE A 104 1.40 20.65 -2.35
CA PHE A 104 1.19 21.80 -1.45
C PHE A 104 2.48 22.57 -1.17
N ALA A 105 3.60 21.86 -1.00
CA ALA A 105 4.89 22.49 -0.80
C ALA A 105 5.34 23.34 -2.00
N GLN A 106 5.02 22.92 -3.23
CA GLN A 106 5.28 23.72 -4.43
C GLN A 106 4.36 24.93 -4.51
N LYS A 107 3.06 24.75 -4.26
CA LYS A 107 2.07 25.83 -4.31
C LYS A 107 2.40 26.97 -3.33
N ASN A 108 2.82 26.64 -2.11
CA ASN A 108 3.17 27.66 -1.11
C ASN A 108 4.39 28.49 -1.53
N LYS A 109 5.40 27.87 -2.14
CA LYS A 109 6.57 28.60 -2.66
C LYS A 109 6.21 29.61 -3.75
N THR A 110 5.36 29.21 -4.68
CA THR A 110 4.91 30.10 -5.76
C THR A 110 4.08 31.28 -5.23
N ALA A 111 3.30 31.07 -4.17
CA ALA A 111 2.55 32.15 -3.53
C ALA A 111 3.50 33.16 -2.84
N GLU A 112 4.50 32.67 -2.09
CA GLU A 112 5.51 33.52 -1.44
C GLU A 112 6.34 34.33 -2.45
N GLU A 113 6.71 33.74 -3.60
CA GLU A 113 7.43 34.44 -4.68
C GLU A 113 6.58 35.56 -5.31
N THR A 114 5.26 35.35 -5.44
CA THR A 114 4.35 36.36 -6.02
C THR A 114 4.14 37.54 -5.06
N GLU A 115 4.05 37.29 -3.76
CA GLU A 115 3.92 38.34 -2.73
C GLU A 115 5.23 39.13 -2.53
N ALA A 116 6.39 38.54 -2.80
CA ALA A 116 7.69 39.20 -2.67
C ALA A 116 8.02 40.15 -3.84
N ASP A 117 7.36 39.97 -4.99
CA ASP A 117 7.53 40.78 -6.20
C ASP A 117 6.55 41.96 -6.30
N GLU A 118 5.53 42.04 -5.42
CA GLU A 118 4.59 43.19 -5.26
C GLU A 118 5.08 44.24 -4.25
#